data_AF-A0A212PCW8-F1
#
_entry.id   AF-A0A212PCW8-F1
#
_cell.length_a   1.000
_cell.length_b   1.000
_cell.length_c   1.000
_cell.angle_alpha   90.00
_cell.angle_beta   90.00
_cell.angle_gamma   90.00
#
_symmetry.space_group_name_H-M   'P 1'
#
loop_
_entity.id
_entity.type
_entity.pdbx_description
1 polymer ?
#
loop_
_entity_poly.entity_id
_entity_poly.type
_entity_poly.pdbx_seq_one_letter_code
_entity_poly.pdbx_strand_id
1 'polypeptide(L)'
;MTQRRISEELLLRFSEYISLHMGLRFPRERHSDLMRGIGWASREFGFDDDEDCVRWLMQAPLSKHQVEILASHLTIGETYFFRDPKMFETLERDVFPPLIRDRRGNGRHLRIWSAGCATGEEPYSVAILLSRLLPDMEEWNITILGTDINPGFLRKAREGIYGDWSFRSVAPRIRERYFTAVAPRRYRIVPSLQDCVTFSYLNLADDLYPSLLNRTNAMDLIFCRNVLMYFTQQQQADVVRKFHRCLVHRGILAASPTESSPSVFSPFSEMRLPGWVYYVKEGEDGRVRPAPPSSRVSAPQMTISQQRPIVAPPGSAARKAPEPAPPPPPSDLYRDAEEAYRSGRYGDAEEMLKELMVRDARSSVIELMARVQANLGRLQRARELCEQAISGDKLNAGLYVLLATILQEMDLAEEEDLALKRALYLDHDLIVAHFARGNLALRRTARREADRHFGYALLVLERMGRDDVVPLTEGITAGRMREMITTAMTGRTAV
;
A
#
# COMPACT_ATOMS: atom_id res chain seq x y z
N MET A 1 -0.02 23.96 39.10
CA MET A 1 -1.25 23.81 38.30
C MET A 1 -1.69 22.36 38.39
N THR A 2 -2.94 22.11 38.76
CA THR A 2 -3.48 20.78 39.02
C THR A 2 -3.92 20.19 37.67
N GLN A 3 -3.16 19.26 37.11
CA GLN A 3 -3.51 18.55 35.88
C GLN A 3 -4.88 17.89 36.08
N ARG A 4 -5.91 18.26 35.30
CA ARG A 4 -7.21 17.58 35.41
C ARG A 4 -7.02 16.16 34.90
N ARG A 5 -7.55 15.22 35.68
CA ARG A 5 -7.50 13.80 35.32
C ARG A 5 -8.57 13.54 34.28
N ILE A 6 -8.17 13.12 33.08
CA ILE A 6 -9.07 12.72 31.99
C ILE A 6 -10.16 11.80 32.55
N SER A 7 -11.42 12.18 32.36
CA SER A 7 -12.55 11.34 32.79
C SER A 7 -12.55 9.96 32.12
N GLU A 8 -13.01 8.94 32.84
CA GLU A 8 -13.04 7.56 32.32
C GLU A 8 -13.90 7.44 31.05
N GLU A 9 -15.02 8.15 31.00
CA GLU A 9 -15.92 8.21 29.84
C GLU A 9 -15.22 8.82 28.62
N LEU A 10 -14.49 9.93 28.81
CA LEU A 10 -13.76 10.56 27.71
C LEU A 10 -12.63 9.66 27.21
N LEU A 11 -11.92 8.99 28.11
CA LEU A 11 -10.85 8.07 27.76
C LEU A 11 -11.35 6.86 26.96
N LEU A 12 -12.53 6.32 27.31
CA LEU A 12 -13.18 5.24 26.54
C LEU A 12 -13.52 5.70 25.13
N ARG A 13 -14.18 6.85 24.99
CA ARG A 13 -14.54 7.41 23.67
C ARG A 13 -13.30 7.73 22.84
N PHE A 14 -12.23 8.23 23.46
CA PHE A 14 -10.98 8.50 22.78
C PHE A 14 -10.28 7.21 22.33
N SER A 15 -10.31 6.15 23.15
CA SER A 15 -9.80 4.83 22.75
C SER A 15 -10.51 4.28 21.52
N GLU A 16 -11.85 4.37 21.46
CA GLU A 16 -12.64 3.99 20.28
C GLU A 16 -12.29 4.84 19.06
N TYR A 17 -12.15 6.15 19.25
CA TYR A 17 -11.76 7.10 18.20
C TYR A 17 -10.37 6.79 17.62
N ILE A 18 -9.37 6.52 18.47
CA ILE A 18 -8.03 6.08 18.04
C ILE A 18 -8.09 4.73 17.33
N SER A 19 -8.89 3.80 17.82
CA SER A 19 -9.09 2.51 17.15
C SER A 19 -9.67 2.70 15.75
N LEU A 20 -10.65 3.60 15.56
CA LEU A 20 -11.27 3.86 14.27
C LEU A 20 -10.29 4.48 13.26
N HIS A 21 -9.55 5.51 13.67
CA HIS A 21 -8.72 6.29 12.75
C HIS A 21 -7.29 5.75 12.57
N MET A 22 -6.74 5.05 13.57
CA MET A 22 -5.35 4.56 13.54
C MET A 22 -5.26 3.04 13.60
N GLY A 23 -6.37 2.33 13.81
CA GLY A 23 -6.37 0.88 14.00
C GLY A 23 -5.81 0.41 15.34
N LEU A 24 -5.46 1.33 16.24
CA LEU A 24 -4.83 1.03 17.53
C LEU A 24 -5.88 0.88 18.63
N ARG A 25 -6.08 -0.35 19.10
CA ARG A 25 -7.01 -0.69 20.17
C ARG A 25 -6.34 -0.57 21.54
N PHE A 26 -6.93 0.22 22.42
CA PHE A 26 -6.56 0.32 23.83
C PHE A 26 -7.72 -0.16 24.71
N PRO A 27 -7.81 -1.47 25.01
CA PRO A 27 -8.83 -1.95 25.94
C PRO A 27 -8.58 -1.39 27.35
N ARG A 28 -9.56 -1.52 28.26
CA ARG A 28 -9.53 -0.92 29.60
C ARG A 28 -8.24 -1.22 30.37
N GLU A 29 -7.69 -2.41 30.20
CA GLU A 29 -6.46 -2.87 30.85
C GLU A 29 -5.21 -2.11 30.36
N ARG A 30 -5.28 -1.51 29.16
CA ARG A 30 -4.21 -0.71 28.54
C ARG A 30 -4.48 0.79 28.58
N HIS A 31 -5.49 1.25 29.31
CA HIS A 31 -5.75 2.68 29.47
C HIS A 31 -4.59 3.44 30.12
N SER A 32 -3.78 2.78 30.95
CA SER A 32 -2.56 3.36 31.52
C SER A 32 -1.53 3.72 30.43
N ASP A 33 -1.34 2.84 29.44
CA ASP A 33 -0.48 3.10 28.28
C ASP A 33 -1.04 4.27 27.46
N LEU A 34 -2.35 4.26 27.20
CA LEU A 34 -3.03 5.32 26.44
C LEU A 34 -2.87 6.69 27.13
N MET A 35 -3.14 6.77 28.44
CA MET A 35 -2.97 8.02 29.20
C MET A 35 -1.53 8.51 29.17
N ARG A 36 -0.54 7.63 29.30
CA ARG A 36 0.88 8.00 29.23
C ARG A 36 1.23 8.56 27.85
N GLY A 37 0.78 7.91 26.79
CA GLY A 37 1.00 8.36 25.41
C GLY A 37 0.31 9.68 25.11
N ILE A 38 -0.94 9.87 25.58
CA ILE A 38 -1.65 11.17 25.51
C ILE A 38 -0.81 12.25 26.20
N GLY A 39 -0.33 12.00 27.42
CA GLY A 39 0.48 12.99 28.14
C GLY A 39 1.76 13.41 27.41
N TRP A 40 2.39 12.54 26.61
CA TRP A 40 3.50 12.95 25.75
C TRP A 40 3.02 13.73 24.52
N ALA A 41 1.95 13.25 23.86
CA ALA A 41 1.38 13.90 22.70
C ALA A 41 0.84 15.30 23.00
N SER A 42 0.11 15.50 24.11
CA SER A 42 -0.43 16.82 24.52
C SER A 42 0.65 17.88 24.61
N ARG A 43 1.81 17.53 25.20
CA ARG A 43 2.95 18.45 25.31
C ARG A 43 3.53 18.82 23.95
N GLU A 44 3.61 17.86 23.02
CA GLU A 44 4.08 18.12 21.67
C GLU A 44 3.10 18.98 20.86
N PHE A 45 1.80 18.83 21.12
CA PHE A 45 0.75 19.70 20.58
C PHE A 45 0.68 21.08 21.27
N GLY A 46 1.42 21.29 22.37
CA GLY A 46 1.42 22.56 23.11
C GLY A 46 0.25 22.74 24.09
N PHE A 47 -0.39 21.65 24.52
CA PHE A 47 -1.44 21.68 25.55
C PHE A 47 -0.84 21.46 26.95
N ASP A 48 -1.25 22.30 27.90
CA ASP A 48 -0.92 22.13 29.32
C ASP A 48 -1.87 21.15 30.04
N ASP A 49 -3.05 20.90 29.46
CA ASP A 49 -4.07 19.98 29.99
C ASP A 49 -4.40 18.88 28.98
N ASP A 50 -4.28 17.63 29.43
CA ASP A 50 -4.47 16.45 28.58
C ASP A 50 -5.94 16.24 28.19
N GLU A 51 -6.88 16.65 29.04
CA GLU A 51 -8.31 16.48 28.78
C GLU A 51 -8.75 17.42 27.66
N ASP A 52 -8.26 18.66 27.68
CA ASP A 52 -8.51 19.64 26.62
C ASP A 52 -7.88 19.23 25.29
N CYS A 53 -6.67 18.65 25.32
CA CYS A 53 -6.02 18.06 24.15
C CYS A 53 -6.89 16.94 23.54
N VAL A 54 -7.36 16.00 24.36
CA VAL A 54 -8.22 14.89 23.90
C VAL A 54 -9.52 15.42 23.30
N ARG A 55 -10.17 16.39 23.96
CA ARG A 55 -11.38 17.02 23.40
C ARG A 55 -11.11 17.66 22.05
N TRP A 56 -10.01 18.39 21.91
CA TRP A 56 -9.60 19.01 20.65
C TRP A 56 -9.36 17.97 19.54
N LEU A 57 -8.63 16.89 19.84
CA LEU A 57 -8.37 15.80 18.89
C LEU A 57 -9.65 15.14 18.38
N MET A 58 -10.73 15.14 19.18
CA MET A 58 -12.00 14.50 18.84
C MET A 58 -13.03 15.43 18.15
N GLN A 59 -12.71 16.71 17.93
CA GLN A 59 -13.65 17.66 17.31
C GLN A 59 -13.83 17.46 15.80
N ALA A 60 -12.83 16.88 15.13
CA ALA A 60 -12.81 16.61 13.71
C ALA A 60 -12.01 15.32 13.45
N PRO A 61 -12.06 14.72 12.25
CA PRO A 61 -11.14 13.64 11.88
C PRO A 61 -9.68 14.05 12.06
N LEU A 62 -8.83 13.13 12.54
CA LEU A 62 -7.41 13.40 12.76
C LEU A 62 -6.74 13.82 11.46
N SER A 63 -6.08 14.98 11.49
CA SER A 63 -5.09 15.32 10.49
C SER A 63 -3.88 14.39 10.59
N LYS A 64 -3.17 14.19 9.49
CA LYS A 64 -1.98 13.33 9.51
C LYS A 64 -0.89 13.79 10.47
N HIS A 65 -0.74 15.10 10.68
CA HIS A 65 0.20 15.61 11.69
C HIS A 65 -0.18 15.13 13.09
N GLN A 66 -1.48 15.15 13.42
CA GLN A 66 -1.97 14.59 14.67
C GLN A 66 -1.74 13.07 14.73
N VAL A 67 -2.03 12.34 13.65
CA VAL A 67 -1.76 10.89 13.56
C VAL A 67 -0.28 10.59 13.76
N GLU A 68 0.62 11.36 13.16
CA GLU A 68 2.08 11.19 13.27
C GLU A 68 2.59 11.41 14.70
N ILE A 69 2.13 12.46 15.38
CA ILE A 69 2.48 12.73 16.78
C ILE A 69 1.91 11.63 17.68
N LEU A 70 0.62 11.32 17.53
CA LEU A 70 -0.02 10.25 18.30
C LEU A 70 0.68 8.91 18.07
N ALA A 71 0.99 8.56 16.82
CA ALA A 71 1.70 7.32 16.48
C ALA A 71 3.09 7.27 17.14
N SER A 72 3.80 8.39 17.21
CA SER A 72 5.12 8.48 17.84
C SER A 72 5.10 8.10 19.32
N HIS A 73 3.97 8.30 20.01
CA HIS A 73 3.82 8.06 21.46
C HIS A 73 2.94 6.86 21.82
N LEU A 74 2.07 6.42 20.90
CA LEU A 74 1.10 5.34 21.13
C LEU A 74 1.54 3.99 20.57
N THR A 75 2.53 3.95 19.68
CA THR A 75 3.03 2.71 19.10
C THR A 75 4.21 2.13 19.87
N ILE A 76 4.38 0.81 19.79
CA ILE A 76 5.47 0.07 20.42
C ILE A 76 6.38 -0.46 19.31
N GLY A 77 7.63 -0.02 19.28
CA GLY A 77 8.61 -0.35 18.24
C GLY A 77 9.59 -1.46 18.61
N GLU A 78 9.16 -2.44 19.42
CA GLU A 78 10.06 -3.54 19.82
C GLU A 78 10.32 -4.45 18.63
N THR A 79 11.54 -4.42 18.09
CA THR A 79 11.97 -5.24 16.97
C THR A 79 13.48 -5.51 17.03
N TYR A 80 13.93 -6.53 16.30
CA TYR A 80 15.34 -6.94 16.23
C TYR A 80 15.60 -7.82 15.02
N PHE A 81 16.86 -7.88 14.62
CA PHE A 81 17.28 -8.66 13.47
C PHE A 81 17.01 -10.14 13.71
N PHE A 82 16.48 -10.81 12.67
CA PHE A 82 16.12 -12.22 12.67
C PHE A 82 15.19 -12.62 13.83
N ARG A 83 14.25 -11.74 14.21
CA ARG A 83 13.19 -12.06 15.18
C ARG A 83 12.41 -13.30 14.76
N ASP A 84 12.09 -14.17 15.71
CA ASP A 84 11.54 -15.52 15.48
C ASP A 84 12.42 -16.37 14.54
N PRO A 85 13.54 -16.92 15.02
CA PRO A 85 14.54 -17.59 14.17
C PRO A 85 13.96 -18.73 13.34
N LYS A 86 12.99 -19.49 13.87
CA LYS A 86 12.30 -20.57 13.14
C LYS A 86 11.60 -20.09 11.86
N MET A 87 11.07 -18.87 11.86
CA MET A 87 10.48 -18.27 10.67
C MET A 87 11.57 -18.05 9.61
N PHE A 88 12.68 -17.39 9.97
CA PHE A 88 13.77 -17.16 9.04
C PHE A 88 14.47 -18.45 8.56
N GLU A 89 14.60 -19.47 9.41
CA GLU A 89 15.11 -20.79 9.04
C GLU A 89 14.21 -21.47 7.99
N THR A 90 12.89 -21.44 8.18
CA THR A 90 11.93 -22.00 7.21
C THR A 90 11.83 -21.15 5.94
N LEU A 91 12.00 -19.83 6.03
CA LEU A 91 12.14 -18.97 4.85
C LEU A 91 13.35 -19.39 4.01
N GLU A 92 14.52 -19.54 4.64
CA GLU A 92 15.77 -19.88 3.98
C GLU A 92 15.71 -21.25 3.29
N ARG A 93 15.13 -22.23 3.96
CA ARG A 93 15.11 -23.63 3.51
C ARG A 93 13.97 -23.95 2.54
N ASP A 94 12.77 -23.47 2.84
CA ASP A 94 11.54 -24.02 2.25
C ASP A 94 10.74 -23.00 1.42
N VAL A 95 10.81 -21.70 1.75
CA VAL A 95 9.97 -20.67 1.09
C VAL A 95 10.72 -19.95 -0.03
N PHE A 96 11.89 -19.37 0.24
CA PHE A 96 12.63 -18.62 -0.76
C PHE A 96 13.14 -19.47 -1.92
N PRO A 97 13.69 -20.70 -1.72
CA PRO A 97 14.21 -21.48 -2.83
C PRO A 97 13.20 -21.79 -3.96
N PRO A 98 11.96 -22.28 -3.70
CA PRO A 98 10.99 -22.47 -4.77
C PRO A 98 10.50 -21.14 -5.37
N LEU A 99 10.34 -20.08 -4.56
CA LEU A 99 9.93 -18.76 -5.04
C LEU A 99 10.97 -18.16 -6.00
N ILE A 100 12.25 -18.22 -5.64
CA ILE A 100 13.37 -17.81 -6.48
C ILE A 100 13.40 -18.62 -7.78
N ARG A 101 13.18 -19.95 -7.72
CA ARG A 101 13.18 -20.78 -8.93
C ARG A 101 12.09 -20.37 -9.91
N ASP A 102 10.87 -20.12 -9.40
CA ASP A 102 9.75 -19.67 -10.22
C ASP A 102 10.02 -18.31 -10.85
N ARG A 103 10.42 -17.32 -10.02
CA ARG A 103 10.68 -15.96 -10.49
C ARG A 103 11.86 -15.85 -11.44
N ARG A 104 12.86 -16.73 -11.32
CA ARG A 104 13.98 -16.78 -12.27
C ARG A 104 13.52 -17.12 -13.70
N GLY A 105 12.50 -17.97 -13.85
CA GLY A 105 11.88 -18.26 -15.14
C GLY A 105 10.94 -17.16 -15.65
N ASN A 106 10.51 -16.27 -14.76
CA ASN A 106 9.46 -15.27 -14.98
C ASN A 106 9.98 -13.83 -14.82
N GLY A 107 11.15 -13.53 -15.37
CA GLY A 107 11.68 -12.16 -15.46
C GLY A 107 12.51 -11.68 -14.27
N ARG A 108 12.85 -12.55 -13.31
CA ARG A 108 13.73 -12.26 -12.15
C ARG A 108 13.27 -11.06 -11.31
N HIS A 109 11.95 -10.96 -11.14
CA HIS A 109 11.34 -9.94 -10.29
C HIS A 109 10.88 -10.55 -8.98
N LEU A 110 11.14 -9.86 -7.86
CA LEU A 110 10.72 -10.30 -6.53
C LEU A 110 10.25 -9.11 -5.70
N ARG A 111 9.00 -9.18 -5.21
CA ARG A 111 8.36 -8.11 -4.42
C ARG A 111 8.02 -8.60 -3.02
N ILE A 112 8.62 -7.96 -2.02
CA ILE A 112 8.43 -8.29 -0.62
C ILE A 112 7.97 -7.06 0.14
N TRP A 113 7.01 -7.24 1.04
CA TRP A 113 6.52 -6.16 1.90
C TRP A 113 6.56 -6.56 3.38
N SER A 114 7.24 -5.77 4.20
CA SER A 114 7.15 -5.79 5.67
C SER A 114 6.18 -4.70 6.14
N ALA A 115 4.98 -5.13 6.52
CA ALA A 115 3.89 -4.29 7.00
C ALA A 115 3.96 -4.14 8.53
N GLY A 116 4.22 -2.91 9.00
CA GLY A 116 4.54 -2.61 10.39
C GLY A 116 6.01 -2.91 10.71
N CYS A 117 6.91 -2.37 9.89
CA CYS A 117 8.33 -2.71 9.90
C CYS A 117 9.12 -2.13 11.10
N ALA A 118 8.48 -1.30 11.93
CA ALA A 118 9.10 -0.58 13.04
C ALA A 118 10.41 0.09 12.59
N THR A 119 11.52 -0.15 13.29
CA THR A 119 12.79 0.53 13.01
C THR A 119 13.64 -0.13 11.92
N GLY A 120 13.06 -1.01 11.10
CA GLY A 120 13.65 -1.53 9.86
C GLY A 120 14.44 -2.84 9.98
N GLU A 121 14.58 -3.39 11.19
CA GLU A 121 15.31 -4.65 11.40
C GLU A 121 14.74 -5.84 10.60
N GLU A 122 13.41 -5.94 10.43
CA GLU A 122 12.79 -7.04 9.66
C GLU A 122 13.08 -6.94 8.14
N PRO A 123 12.79 -5.81 7.45
CA PRO A 123 13.16 -5.62 6.04
C PRO A 123 14.63 -5.92 5.75
N TYR A 124 15.53 -5.45 6.61
CA TYR A 124 16.95 -5.70 6.45
C TYR A 124 17.37 -7.14 6.76
N SER A 125 16.69 -7.83 7.68
CA SER A 125 16.91 -9.28 7.88
C SER A 125 16.56 -10.06 6.61
N VAL A 126 15.48 -9.67 5.92
CA VAL A 126 15.10 -10.24 4.63
C VAL A 126 16.11 -9.92 3.54
N ALA A 127 16.56 -8.66 3.43
CA ALA A 127 17.60 -8.27 2.47
C ALA A 127 18.89 -9.08 2.64
N ILE A 128 19.36 -9.23 3.90
CA ILE A 128 20.52 -10.06 4.24
C ILE A 128 20.28 -11.52 3.81
N LEU A 129 19.10 -12.08 4.10
CA LEU A 129 18.79 -13.46 3.76
C LEU A 129 18.76 -13.67 2.24
N LEU A 130 18.15 -12.77 1.47
CA LEU A 130 18.15 -12.82 0.01
C LEU A 130 19.57 -12.73 -0.56
N SER A 131 20.42 -11.83 -0.05
CA SER A 131 21.81 -11.71 -0.51
C SER A 131 22.65 -12.97 -0.33
N ARG A 132 22.27 -13.84 0.63
CA ARG A 132 22.90 -15.15 0.82
C ARG A 132 22.40 -16.20 -0.16
N LEU A 133 21.12 -16.12 -0.54
CA LEU A 133 20.44 -17.08 -1.40
C LEU A 133 20.55 -16.75 -2.89
N LEU A 134 20.84 -15.50 -3.23
CA LEU A 134 20.97 -14.98 -4.59
C LEU A 134 22.39 -14.43 -4.81
N PRO A 135 23.35 -15.26 -5.24
CA PRO A 135 24.68 -14.78 -5.60
C PRO A 135 24.68 -13.78 -6.76
N ASP A 136 23.67 -13.88 -7.63
CA ASP A 136 23.42 -13.02 -8.79
C ASP A 136 22.36 -11.94 -8.50
N MET A 137 22.22 -11.49 -7.25
CA MET A 137 21.18 -10.53 -6.81
C MET A 137 21.10 -9.26 -7.67
N GLU A 138 22.22 -8.84 -8.26
CA GLU A 138 22.30 -7.67 -9.16
C GLU A 138 21.57 -7.87 -10.50
N GLU A 139 21.35 -9.12 -10.93
CA GLU A 139 20.56 -9.46 -12.12
C GLU A 139 19.05 -9.53 -11.84
N TRP A 140 18.64 -9.22 -10.61
CA TRP A 140 17.26 -9.27 -10.17
C TRP A 140 16.70 -7.87 -9.91
N ASN A 141 15.45 -7.68 -10.29
CA ASN A 141 14.67 -6.54 -9.84
C ASN A 141 13.97 -6.91 -8.52
N ILE A 142 14.62 -6.59 -7.40
CA ILE A 142 14.12 -6.90 -6.04
C ILE A 142 13.59 -5.63 -5.39
N THR A 143 12.33 -5.66 -4.98
CA THR A 143 11.72 -4.60 -4.17
C THR A 143 11.42 -5.13 -2.77
N ILE A 144 12.04 -4.54 -1.74
CA ILE A 144 11.65 -4.75 -0.33
C ILE A 144 11.02 -3.47 0.20
N LEU A 145 9.71 -3.48 0.38
CA LEU A 145 8.96 -2.36 0.95
C LEU A 145 8.84 -2.55 2.47
N GLY A 146 9.26 -1.56 3.25
CA GLY A 146 8.96 -1.46 4.68
C GLY A 146 7.95 -0.35 4.93
N THR A 147 6.80 -0.64 5.55
CA THR A 147 5.83 0.39 5.92
C THR A 147 5.55 0.43 7.41
N ASP A 148 5.31 1.63 7.93
CA ASP A 148 4.88 1.83 9.31
C ASP A 148 4.03 3.10 9.44
N ILE A 149 3.24 3.19 10.51
CA ILE A 149 2.47 4.39 10.85
C ILE A 149 3.33 5.41 11.63
N ASN A 150 4.37 4.94 12.33
CA ASN A 150 5.22 5.78 13.15
C ASN A 150 6.36 6.42 12.31
N PRO A 151 6.34 7.74 12.09
CA PRO A 151 7.37 8.41 11.28
C PRO A 151 8.75 8.39 11.94
N GLY A 152 8.83 8.35 13.28
CA GLY A 152 10.09 8.22 14.01
C GLY A 152 10.77 6.87 13.75
N PHE A 153 10.00 5.80 13.70
CA PHE A 153 10.51 4.48 13.36
C PHE A 153 11.04 4.43 11.93
N LEU A 154 10.28 4.98 10.98
CA LEU A 154 10.70 5.07 9.57
C LEU A 154 11.97 5.91 9.38
N ARG A 155 12.16 6.98 10.16
CA ARG A 155 13.43 7.76 10.12
C ARG A 155 14.62 6.88 10.53
N LYS A 156 14.53 6.17 11.66
CA LYS A 156 15.58 5.26 12.12
C LYS A 156 15.84 4.12 11.13
N ALA A 157 14.78 3.59 10.51
CA ALA A 157 14.89 2.55 9.49
C ALA A 157 15.66 3.01 8.25
N ARG A 158 15.38 4.24 7.77
CA ARG A 158 16.10 4.87 6.67
C ARG A 158 17.55 5.19 7.01
N GLU A 159 17.84 5.62 8.24
CA GLU A 159 19.23 5.81 8.70
C GLU A 159 20.02 4.50 8.69
N GLY A 160 19.36 3.39 9.03
CA GLY A 160 19.96 2.05 9.02
C GLY A 160 21.04 1.87 10.09
N ILE A 161 21.01 2.66 11.17
CA ILE A 161 21.99 2.62 12.27
C ILE A 161 21.38 2.00 13.52
N TYR A 162 21.99 0.91 13.99
CA TYR A 162 21.47 0.07 15.06
C TYR A 162 22.45 -0.06 16.23
N GLY A 163 21.90 -0.25 17.43
CA GLY A 163 22.68 -0.55 18.64
C GLY A 163 22.70 -2.05 18.95
N ASP A 164 23.51 -2.46 19.93
CA ASP A 164 23.67 -3.88 20.28
C ASP A 164 22.35 -4.62 20.58
N TRP A 165 21.36 -3.92 21.14
CA TRP A 165 20.06 -4.52 21.46
C TRP A 165 19.35 -5.09 20.23
N SER A 166 19.52 -4.48 19.05
CA SER A 166 18.95 -4.96 17.79
C SER A 166 19.59 -6.28 17.32
N PHE A 167 20.77 -6.65 17.84
CA PHE A 167 21.53 -7.85 17.44
C PHE A 167 21.48 -9.00 18.44
N ARG A 168 20.66 -8.90 19.50
CA ARG A 168 20.62 -9.86 20.61
C ARG A 168 20.32 -11.33 20.24
N SER A 169 19.79 -11.57 19.03
CA SER A 169 19.48 -12.91 18.52
C SER A 169 20.23 -13.23 17.22
N VAL A 170 21.32 -12.50 16.93
CA VAL A 170 22.07 -12.60 15.69
C VAL A 170 23.48 -13.11 15.96
N ALA A 171 23.94 -14.07 15.15
CA ALA A 171 25.32 -14.54 15.20
C ALA A 171 26.30 -13.39 14.86
N PRO A 172 27.42 -13.22 15.60
CA PRO A 172 28.37 -12.13 15.39
C PRO A 172 28.84 -11.95 13.94
N ARG A 173 29.04 -13.05 13.21
CA ARG A 173 29.45 -13.07 11.81
C ARG A 173 28.50 -12.32 10.86
N ILE A 174 27.20 -12.31 11.14
CA ILE A 174 26.23 -11.56 10.33
C ILE A 174 26.46 -10.06 10.53
N ARG A 175 26.67 -9.62 11.77
CA ARG A 175 26.98 -8.22 12.06
C ARG A 175 28.29 -7.80 11.40
N GLU A 176 29.33 -8.61 11.51
CA GLU A 176 30.66 -8.34 10.92
C GLU A 176 30.62 -8.23 9.38
N ARG A 177 29.76 -9.01 8.72
CA ARG A 177 29.68 -9.04 7.25
C ARG A 177 28.78 -7.94 6.66
N TYR A 178 27.66 -7.64 7.31
CA TYR A 178 26.61 -6.79 6.73
C TYR A 178 26.49 -5.41 7.40
N PHE A 179 27.33 -5.12 8.39
CA PHE A 179 27.30 -3.84 9.09
C PHE A 179 28.71 -3.26 9.28
N THR A 180 28.77 -1.94 9.29
CA THR A 180 29.99 -1.16 9.53
C THR A 180 29.84 -0.37 10.82
N ALA A 181 30.87 -0.37 11.68
CA ALA A 181 30.85 0.43 12.90
C ALA A 181 30.97 1.92 12.55
N VAL A 182 30.06 2.75 13.07
CA VAL A 182 30.03 4.20 12.83
C VAL A 182 30.26 5.02 14.11
N ALA A 183 30.04 4.40 15.28
CA ALA A 183 30.37 4.94 16.60
C ALA A 183 30.45 3.77 17.60
N PRO A 184 30.93 3.97 18.84
CA PRO A 184 30.91 2.92 19.85
C PRO A 184 29.52 2.30 20.02
N ARG A 185 29.42 0.98 19.82
CA ARG A 185 28.17 0.20 19.92
C ARG A 185 27.07 0.64 18.93
N ARG A 186 27.44 1.30 17.81
CA ARG A 186 26.52 1.73 16.74
C ARG A 186 27.03 1.22 15.40
N TYR A 187 26.15 0.53 14.68
CA TYR A 187 26.49 -0.15 13.42
C TYR A 187 25.51 0.24 12.33
N ARG A 188 26.02 0.61 11.16
CA ARG A 188 25.23 0.94 9.97
C ARG A 188 25.19 -0.25 9.02
N ILE A 189 24.03 -0.58 8.47
CA ILE A 189 23.94 -1.59 7.42
C ILE A 189 24.72 -1.16 6.16
N VAL A 190 25.28 -2.13 5.43
CA VAL A 190 26.02 -1.84 4.19
C VAL A 190 25.12 -1.18 3.12
N PRO A 191 25.63 -0.19 2.35
CA PRO A 191 24.83 0.53 1.36
C PRO A 191 24.12 -0.36 0.35
N SER A 192 24.79 -1.42 -0.14
CA SER A 192 24.22 -2.35 -1.12
C SER A 192 22.93 -3.02 -0.66
N LEU A 193 22.75 -3.27 0.63
CA LEU A 193 21.49 -3.80 1.18
C LEU A 193 20.51 -2.68 1.56
N GLN A 194 21.03 -1.50 1.90
CA GLN A 194 20.21 -0.33 2.18
C GLN A 194 19.41 0.09 0.94
N ASP A 195 20.05 0.08 -0.23
CA ASP A 195 19.45 0.50 -1.50
C ASP A 195 18.35 -0.46 -1.99
N CYS A 196 18.36 -1.73 -1.55
CA CYS A 196 17.31 -2.70 -1.86
C CYS A 196 16.00 -2.48 -1.07
N VAL A 197 16.02 -1.64 -0.02
CA VAL A 197 14.88 -1.46 0.89
C VAL A 197 14.31 -0.05 0.78
N THR A 198 13.03 0.04 0.44
CA THR A 198 12.30 1.31 0.43
C THR A 198 11.39 1.42 1.64
N PHE A 199 11.43 2.55 2.35
CA PHE A 199 10.58 2.81 3.51
C PHE A 199 9.52 3.88 3.22
N SER A 200 8.25 3.56 3.50
CA SER A 200 7.12 4.47 3.29
C SER A 200 6.16 4.49 4.48
N TYR A 201 5.44 5.60 4.65
CA TYR A 201 4.33 5.62 5.61
C TYR A 201 3.16 4.83 5.05
N LEU A 202 2.58 3.96 5.86
CA LEU A 202 1.25 3.41 5.61
C LEU A 202 0.54 3.13 6.94
N ASN A 203 -0.71 3.57 7.06
CA ASN A 203 -1.61 3.10 8.10
C ASN A 203 -2.41 1.92 7.55
N LEU A 204 -2.28 0.74 8.17
CA LEU A 204 -3.00 -0.46 7.73
C LEU A 204 -4.52 -0.33 7.93
N ALA A 205 -5.00 0.60 8.77
CA ALA A 205 -6.43 0.85 8.87
C ALA A 205 -7.01 1.54 7.62
N ASP A 206 -6.20 2.23 6.81
CA ASP A 206 -6.68 3.01 5.66
C ASP A 206 -7.10 2.12 4.47
N ASP A 207 -8.05 2.60 3.65
CA ASP A 207 -8.54 1.87 2.46
C ASP A 207 -7.74 2.11 1.18
N LEU A 208 -6.63 2.84 1.27
CA LEU A 208 -5.83 3.30 0.12
C LEU A 208 -4.87 2.24 -0.45
N TYR A 209 -5.05 0.96 -0.11
CA TYR A 209 -4.22 -0.14 -0.62
C TYR A 209 -5.01 -1.45 -0.88
N PRO A 210 -4.61 -2.27 -1.87
CA PRO A 210 -3.42 -2.15 -2.73
C PRO A 210 -3.46 -0.96 -3.68
N SER A 211 -2.29 -0.40 -4.01
CA SER A 211 -2.16 0.57 -5.10
C SER A 211 -0.78 0.50 -5.75
N LEU A 212 -0.73 0.76 -7.06
CA LEU A 212 0.52 0.96 -7.78
C LEU A 212 1.30 2.18 -7.24
N LEU A 213 0.60 3.24 -6.79
CA LEU A 213 1.22 4.48 -6.33
C LEU A 213 1.95 4.33 -4.99
N ASN A 214 1.44 3.49 -4.10
CA ASN A 214 2.11 3.17 -2.83
C ASN A 214 2.89 1.85 -2.90
N ARG A 215 2.99 1.24 -4.09
CA ARG A 215 3.75 0.02 -4.39
C ARG A 215 3.35 -1.17 -3.53
N THR A 216 2.08 -1.29 -3.15
CA THR A 216 1.58 -2.41 -2.33
C THR A 216 0.94 -3.53 -3.16
N ASN A 217 0.92 -3.40 -4.48
CA ASN A 217 0.37 -4.41 -5.38
C ASN A 217 1.40 -5.50 -5.76
N ALA A 218 0.87 -6.62 -6.26
CA ALA A 218 1.62 -7.73 -6.84
C ALA A 218 2.76 -8.28 -5.95
N MET A 219 2.54 -8.35 -4.64
CA MET A 219 3.52 -8.88 -3.69
C MET A 219 3.68 -10.39 -3.82
N ASP A 220 4.91 -10.87 -3.77
CA ASP A 220 5.24 -12.30 -3.62
C ASP A 220 5.11 -12.76 -2.18
N LEU A 221 5.58 -11.91 -1.26
CA LEU A 221 5.64 -12.21 0.16
C LEU A 221 5.31 -10.95 0.98
N ILE A 222 4.34 -11.07 1.88
CA ILE A 222 4.02 -10.04 2.87
C ILE A 222 4.38 -10.58 4.26
N PHE A 223 5.08 -9.78 5.05
CA PHE A 223 5.26 -9.96 6.48
C PHE A 223 4.31 -9.01 7.21
N CYS A 224 3.52 -9.52 8.14
CA CYS A 224 2.74 -8.70 9.07
C CYS A 224 2.79 -9.38 10.44
N ARG A 225 3.80 -9.03 11.23
CA ARG A 225 4.16 -9.75 12.46
C ARG A 225 4.19 -8.83 13.65
N ASN A 226 3.50 -9.21 14.72
CA ASN A 226 3.38 -8.43 15.96
C ASN A 226 2.75 -7.04 15.72
N VAL A 227 1.80 -6.97 14.79
CA VAL A 227 1.09 -5.75 14.38
C VAL A 227 -0.41 -5.93 14.53
N LEU A 228 -0.98 -7.01 14.00
CA LEU A 228 -2.42 -7.26 14.01
C LEU A 228 -2.97 -7.39 15.44
N MET A 229 -2.15 -7.77 16.42
CA MET A 229 -2.55 -7.83 17.83
C MET A 229 -3.04 -6.49 18.41
N TYR A 230 -2.73 -5.35 17.76
CA TYR A 230 -3.22 -4.04 18.16
C TYR A 230 -4.60 -3.69 17.58
N PHE A 231 -5.12 -4.46 16.63
CA PHE A 231 -6.37 -4.17 15.93
C PHE A 231 -7.56 -4.88 16.58
N THR A 232 -8.77 -4.37 16.33
CA THR A 232 -9.99 -5.15 16.61
C THR A 232 -10.10 -6.34 15.64
N GLN A 233 -10.82 -7.39 16.01
CA GLN A 233 -10.96 -8.58 15.16
C GLN A 233 -11.53 -8.26 13.77
N GLN A 234 -12.47 -7.32 13.68
CA GLN A 234 -13.02 -6.85 12.41
C GLN A 234 -11.93 -6.18 11.56
N GLN A 235 -11.17 -5.26 12.13
CA GLN A 235 -10.09 -4.58 11.41
C GLN A 235 -8.96 -5.53 11.01
N GLN A 236 -8.66 -6.54 11.83
CA GLN A 236 -7.72 -7.61 11.44
C GLN A 236 -8.21 -8.32 10.17
N ALA A 237 -9.50 -8.69 10.11
CA ALA A 237 -10.08 -9.32 8.93
C ALA A 237 -10.06 -8.39 7.70
N ASP A 238 -10.31 -7.09 7.88
CA ASP A 238 -10.20 -6.10 6.82
C ASP A 238 -8.77 -5.97 6.28
N VAL A 239 -7.78 -5.87 7.17
CA VAL A 239 -6.36 -5.82 6.80
C VAL A 239 -5.93 -7.09 6.07
N VAL A 240 -6.33 -8.28 6.56
CA VAL A 240 -6.00 -9.56 5.92
C VAL A 240 -6.65 -9.69 4.55
N ARG A 241 -7.90 -9.23 4.37
CA ARG A 241 -8.51 -9.12 3.03
C ARG A 241 -7.71 -8.19 2.11
N LYS A 242 -7.24 -7.05 2.61
CA LYS A 242 -6.40 -6.13 1.83
C LYS A 242 -5.07 -6.80 1.43
N PHE A 243 -4.39 -7.51 2.34
CA PHE A 243 -3.20 -8.28 2.01
C PHE A 243 -3.45 -9.36 0.95
N HIS A 244 -4.61 -10.04 1.00
CA HIS A 244 -4.99 -10.98 -0.04
C HIS A 244 -5.06 -10.32 -1.43
N ARG A 245 -5.59 -9.09 -1.53
CA ARG A 245 -5.58 -8.32 -2.79
C ARG A 245 -4.17 -7.87 -3.21
N CYS A 246 -3.30 -7.59 -2.24
CA CYS A 246 -1.92 -7.18 -2.48
C CYS A 246 -1.04 -8.30 -3.04
N LEU A 247 -1.33 -9.57 -2.69
CA LEU A 247 -0.54 -10.72 -3.11
C LEU A 247 -0.87 -11.18 -4.53
N VAL A 248 0.18 -11.60 -5.26
CA VAL A 248 0.04 -12.38 -6.50
C VAL A 248 -0.54 -13.76 -6.22
N HIS A 249 -0.93 -14.47 -7.29
CA HIS A 249 -1.28 -15.88 -7.20
C HIS A 249 -0.13 -16.69 -6.56
N ARG A 250 -0.46 -17.54 -5.58
CA ARG A 250 0.48 -18.30 -4.73
C ARG A 250 1.43 -17.44 -3.90
N GLY A 251 1.15 -16.14 -3.81
CA GLY A 251 1.83 -15.24 -2.90
C GLY A 251 1.58 -15.65 -1.44
N ILE A 252 2.53 -15.30 -0.58
CA ILE A 252 2.62 -15.81 0.79
C ILE A 252 2.47 -14.65 1.78
N LEU A 253 1.72 -14.89 2.85
CA LEU A 253 1.63 -14.01 4.02
C LEU A 253 2.27 -14.74 5.23
N ALA A 254 3.30 -14.11 5.79
CA ALA A 254 3.95 -14.52 7.03
C ALA A 254 3.41 -13.67 8.18
N ALA A 255 2.61 -14.28 9.06
CA ALA A 255 2.07 -13.64 10.26
C ALA A 255 2.63 -14.29 11.53
N SER A 256 2.58 -13.58 12.65
CA SER A 256 2.98 -14.17 13.94
C SER A 256 1.94 -15.22 14.39
N PRO A 257 2.38 -16.37 14.96
CA PRO A 257 1.46 -17.42 15.39
C PRO A 257 0.38 -16.98 16.39
N THR A 258 0.66 -15.92 17.16
CA THR A 258 -0.28 -15.35 18.13
C THR A 258 -1.37 -14.48 17.50
N GLU A 259 -1.25 -14.13 16.22
CA GLU A 259 -2.16 -13.24 15.49
C GLU A 259 -3.03 -14.00 14.48
N SER A 260 -2.68 -15.27 14.25
CA SER A 260 -3.19 -16.20 13.25
C SER A 260 -4.53 -16.85 13.60
N SER A 261 -5.60 -16.07 13.82
CA SER A 261 -6.93 -16.63 14.04
C SER A 261 -7.54 -17.21 12.75
N PRO A 262 -8.05 -18.46 12.73
CA PRO A 262 -8.65 -19.05 11.53
C PRO A 262 -9.80 -18.23 10.93
N SER A 263 -10.57 -17.53 11.77
CA SER A 263 -11.68 -16.67 11.32
C SER A 263 -11.20 -15.43 10.55
N VAL A 264 -10.04 -14.89 10.91
CA VAL A 264 -9.46 -13.69 10.31
C VAL A 264 -8.71 -14.06 9.02
N PHE A 265 -8.04 -15.21 9.01
CA PHE A 265 -7.20 -15.68 7.91
C PHE A 265 -7.92 -16.60 6.93
N SER A 266 -9.26 -16.71 7.02
CA SER A 266 -10.06 -17.57 6.14
C SER A 266 -9.92 -17.33 4.63
N PRO A 267 -9.51 -16.15 4.11
CA PRO A 267 -9.21 -15.98 2.69
C PRO A 267 -7.99 -16.76 2.20
N PHE A 268 -7.18 -17.33 3.10
CA PHE A 268 -5.93 -18.01 2.78
C PHE A 268 -5.98 -19.51 3.09
N SER A 269 -5.17 -20.28 2.37
CA SER A 269 -4.78 -21.63 2.78
C SER A 269 -3.59 -21.59 3.73
N GLU A 270 -3.50 -22.55 4.64
CA GLU A 270 -2.35 -22.70 5.52
C GLU A 270 -1.28 -23.60 4.89
N MET A 271 -0.06 -23.07 4.78
CA MET A 271 1.15 -23.83 4.51
C MET A 271 1.89 -24.07 5.83
N ARG A 272 1.79 -25.29 6.35
CA ARG A 272 2.38 -25.69 7.63
C ARG A 272 3.78 -26.24 7.40
N LEU A 273 4.79 -25.52 7.89
CA LEU A 273 6.19 -25.93 7.87
C LEU A 273 6.67 -26.24 9.30
N PRO A 274 7.77 -27.00 9.47
CA PRO A 274 8.28 -27.31 10.80
C PRO A 274 8.60 -26.04 11.61
N GLY A 275 7.76 -25.74 12.60
CA GLY A 275 7.95 -24.60 13.50
C GLY A 275 7.37 -23.26 13.04
N TRP A 276 6.71 -23.17 11.88
CA TRP A 276 6.03 -21.96 11.41
C TRP A 276 4.86 -22.26 10.48
N VAL A 277 3.83 -21.41 10.49
CA VAL A 277 2.69 -21.49 9.56
C VAL A 277 2.69 -20.24 8.69
N TYR A 278 2.63 -20.45 7.38
CA TYR A 278 2.48 -19.41 6.39
C TYR A 278 1.07 -19.49 5.78
N TYR A 279 0.60 -18.38 5.22
CA TYR A 279 -0.72 -18.28 4.59
C TYR A 279 -0.54 -18.04 3.10
N VAL A 280 -1.14 -18.87 2.26
CA VAL A 280 -0.94 -18.84 0.81
C VAL A 280 -2.22 -18.40 0.13
N LYS A 281 -2.10 -17.42 -0.77
CA LYS A 281 -3.18 -17.05 -1.68
C LYS A 281 -3.31 -18.14 -2.73
N GLU A 282 -4.32 -18.97 -2.58
CA GLU A 282 -4.64 -19.99 -3.58
C GLU A 282 -5.03 -19.33 -4.91
N GLY A 283 -4.90 -20.10 -5.99
CA GLY A 283 -5.54 -19.74 -7.25
C GLY A 283 -7.02 -19.94 -7.19
N GLU A 284 -7.72 -19.20 -8.04
CA GLU A 284 -9.11 -19.47 -8.41
C GLU A 284 -9.23 -20.75 -9.27
N ASP A 285 -8.22 -21.62 -9.29
CA ASP A 285 -8.30 -22.96 -9.86
C ASP A 285 -9.06 -23.91 -8.91
N GLY A 286 -10.38 -23.73 -8.89
CA GLY A 286 -11.31 -24.86 -8.86
C GLY A 286 -11.41 -25.68 -7.57
N ARG A 287 -11.61 -25.05 -6.40
CA ARG A 287 -12.48 -25.63 -5.35
C ARG A 287 -13.28 -24.52 -4.66
N VAL A 288 -14.42 -24.20 -5.25
CA VAL A 288 -15.53 -23.59 -4.50
C VAL A 288 -15.81 -24.50 -3.31
N ARG A 289 -15.36 -24.10 -2.13
CA ARG A 289 -15.83 -24.70 -0.89
C ARG A 289 -17.29 -24.23 -0.75
N PRO A 290 -18.29 -25.13 -0.80
CA PRO A 290 -19.66 -24.69 -0.70
C PRO A 290 -19.85 -24.01 0.66
N ALA A 291 -20.36 -22.78 0.64
CA ALA A 291 -20.86 -22.15 1.85
C ALA A 291 -21.97 -23.03 2.45
N PRO A 292 -22.07 -23.16 3.78
CA PRO A 292 -23.20 -23.84 4.39
C PRO A 292 -24.50 -23.12 3.98
N PRO A 293 -25.58 -23.86 3.67
CA PRO A 293 -26.80 -23.27 3.14
C PRO A 293 -27.43 -22.34 4.17
N SER A 294 -27.51 -21.04 3.87
CA SER A 294 -28.39 -20.11 4.59
C SER A 294 -29.84 -20.42 4.21
N SER A 295 -30.66 -20.78 5.19
CA SER A 295 -32.10 -20.91 5.05
C SER A 295 -32.71 -19.57 4.60
N ARG A 296 -33.09 -19.48 3.32
CA ARG A 296 -33.89 -18.36 2.80
C ARG A 296 -35.33 -18.53 3.26
N VAL A 297 -35.79 -17.58 4.07
CA VAL A 297 -37.22 -17.32 4.27
C VAL A 297 -37.69 -16.53 3.05
N SER A 298 -38.64 -17.09 2.30
CA SER A 298 -39.27 -16.46 1.15
C SER A 298 -40.19 -15.32 1.57
N ALA A 299 -40.11 -14.19 0.86
CA ALA A 299 -41.17 -13.17 0.85
C ALA A 299 -41.62 -12.92 -0.61
N PRO A 300 -42.91 -12.60 -0.86
CA PRO A 300 -43.51 -12.71 -2.19
C PRO A 300 -43.29 -11.46 -3.05
N GLN A 301 -43.09 -11.67 -4.35
CA GLN A 301 -43.08 -10.63 -5.39
C GLN A 301 -44.51 -10.15 -5.70
N MET A 302 -44.67 -8.83 -5.86
CA MET A 302 -45.78 -8.25 -6.62
C MET A 302 -45.26 -7.59 -7.90
N THR A 303 -45.76 -8.07 -9.02
CA THR A 303 -45.63 -7.53 -10.37
C THR A 303 -46.62 -6.37 -10.57
N ILE A 304 -46.15 -5.24 -11.11
CA ILE A 304 -47.00 -4.30 -11.84
C ILE A 304 -46.31 -3.89 -13.13
N SER A 305 -47.03 -4.11 -14.23
CA SER A 305 -46.76 -3.72 -15.61
C SER A 305 -47.61 -2.50 -15.96
N GLN A 306 -47.12 -1.64 -16.87
CA GLN A 306 -47.82 -0.82 -17.90
C GLN A 306 -47.09 0.52 -18.11
N GLN A 307 -46.40 0.72 -19.26
CA GLN A 307 -46.86 1.22 -20.57
C GLN A 307 -46.72 2.75 -20.76
N ARG A 308 -46.15 3.11 -21.93
CA ARG A 308 -45.89 4.47 -22.45
C ARG A 308 -47.15 5.14 -23.01
N PRO A 309 -47.10 6.48 -23.18
CA PRO A 309 -47.61 7.10 -24.40
C PRO A 309 -46.57 7.96 -25.15
N ILE A 310 -46.79 8.07 -26.47
CA ILE A 310 -46.05 8.85 -27.48
C ILE A 310 -46.88 10.09 -27.84
N VAL A 311 -46.28 11.29 -27.93
CA VAL A 311 -46.73 12.40 -28.82
C VAL A 311 -45.52 13.26 -29.26
N ALA A 312 -45.57 13.76 -30.50
CA ALA A 312 -44.56 14.42 -31.35
C ALA A 312 -44.56 16.00 -31.27
N PRO A 313 -43.65 16.74 -31.97
CA PRO A 313 -43.13 18.08 -31.62
C PRO A 313 -43.75 19.24 -32.48
N PRO A 314 -43.36 20.56 -32.43
CA PRO A 314 -42.03 21.11 -32.79
C PRO A 314 -41.56 22.42 -32.07
N GLY A 315 -40.31 22.83 -32.30
CA GLY A 315 -39.81 24.18 -32.00
C GLY A 315 -38.29 24.35 -32.12
N SER A 316 -37.82 24.91 -33.24
CA SER A 316 -36.42 25.16 -33.62
C SER A 316 -35.80 26.35 -32.88
N ALA A 317 -34.56 26.25 -32.41
CA ALA A 317 -33.52 27.29 -32.58
C ALA A 317 -32.10 26.87 -32.13
N ALA A 318 -31.13 27.29 -32.95
CA ALA A 318 -29.70 27.51 -32.70
C ALA A 318 -28.76 26.29 -32.48
N ARG A 319 -28.03 25.94 -33.55
CA ARG A 319 -26.91 24.97 -33.56
C ARG A 319 -25.71 25.51 -32.77
N LYS A 320 -25.32 24.82 -31.70
CA LYS A 320 -23.94 24.79 -31.16
C LYS A 320 -23.16 23.65 -31.85
N ALA A 321 -21.86 23.83 -32.01
CA ALA A 321 -20.94 22.79 -32.51
C ALA A 321 -21.09 21.49 -31.70
N PRO A 322 -20.98 20.30 -32.31
CA PRO A 322 -21.23 19.04 -31.60
C PRO A 322 -20.14 18.81 -30.56
N GLU A 323 -20.56 18.80 -29.31
CA GLU A 323 -19.84 18.23 -28.18
C GLU A 323 -19.60 16.74 -28.47
N PRO A 324 -18.41 16.17 -28.19
CA PRO A 324 -18.17 14.74 -28.38
C PRO A 324 -19.23 13.97 -27.58
N ALA A 325 -19.88 13.01 -28.25
CA ALA A 325 -20.95 12.25 -27.63
C ALA A 325 -20.47 11.63 -26.30
N PRO A 326 -21.24 11.73 -25.21
CA PRO A 326 -20.91 11.01 -23.99
C PRO A 326 -20.75 9.53 -24.34
N PRO A 327 -19.72 8.84 -23.81
CA PRO A 327 -19.51 7.44 -24.10
C PRO A 327 -20.80 6.67 -23.79
N PRO A 328 -21.14 5.64 -24.59
CA PRO A 328 -22.29 4.80 -24.29
C PRO A 328 -22.14 4.27 -22.86
N PRO A 329 -23.25 4.12 -22.10
CA PRO A 329 -23.19 3.59 -20.75
C PRO A 329 -22.45 2.25 -20.80
N PRO A 330 -21.51 1.99 -19.87
CA PRO A 330 -20.76 0.76 -19.87
C PRO A 330 -21.73 -0.41 -19.89
N SER A 331 -21.46 -1.39 -20.76
CA SER A 331 -22.16 -2.68 -20.70
C SER A 331 -22.14 -3.19 -19.26
N ASP A 332 -23.20 -3.87 -18.83
CA ASP A 332 -23.26 -4.41 -17.46
C ASP A 332 -21.99 -5.21 -17.12
N LEU A 333 -21.43 -5.92 -18.11
CA LEU A 333 -20.18 -6.67 -18.00
C LEU A 333 -18.94 -5.80 -17.71
N TYR A 334 -18.82 -4.58 -18.27
CA TYR A 334 -17.70 -3.69 -17.95
C TYR A 334 -17.80 -3.18 -16.51
N ARG A 335 -19.02 -2.88 -16.05
CA ARG A 335 -19.25 -2.47 -14.66
C ARG A 335 -18.91 -3.61 -13.69
N ASP A 336 -19.28 -4.83 -14.05
CA ASP A 336 -18.95 -6.03 -13.28
C ASP A 336 -17.43 -6.27 -13.24
N ALA A 337 -16.73 -6.04 -14.36
CA ALA A 337 -15.27 -6.13 -14.40
C ALA A 337 -14.59 -5.06 -13.53
N GLU A 338 -15.10 -3.82 -13.52
CA GLU A 338 -14.62 -2.76 -12.62
C GLU A 338 -14.85 -3.11 -11.14
N GLU A 339 -16.00 -3.69 -10.82
CA GLU A 339 -16.31 -4.14 -9.46
C GLU A 339 -15.40 -5.29 -9.03
N ALA A 340 -15.16 -6.26 -9.92
CA ALA A 340 -14.20 -7.33 -9.70
C ALA A 340 -12.78 -6.79 -9.47
N TYR A 341 -12.34 -5.81 -10.29
CA TYR A 341 -11.05 -5.12 -10.11
C TYR A 341 -10.96 -4.43 -8.74
N ARG A 342 -11.97 -3.61 -8.38
CA ARG A 342 -12.01 -2.89 -7.09
C ARG A 342 -12.06 -3.85 -5.89
N SER A 343 -12.69 -5.00 -6.06
CA SER A 343 -12.73 -6.09 -5.08
C SER A 343 -11.43 -6.92 -5.03
N GLY A 344 -10.47 -6.68 -5.92
CA GLY A 344 -9.22 -7.45 -6.03
C GLY A 344 -9.38 -8.86 -6.62
N ARG A 345 -10.53 -9.16 -7.22
CA ARG A 345 -10.79 -10.38 -8.00
C ARG A 345 -10.28 -10.19 -9.42
N TYR A 346 -8.95 -10.09 -9.54
CA TYR A 346 -8.30 -9.75 -10.80
C TYR A 346 -8.44 -10.86 -11.86
N GLY A 347 -8.57 -12.13 -11.47
CA GLY A 347 -8.83 -13.24 -12.39
C GLY A 347 -10.21 -13.14 -13.03
N ASP A 348 -11.26 -12.99 -12.23
CA ASP A 348 -12.62 -12.72 -12.72
C ASP A 348 -12.67 -11.49 -13.65
N ALA A 349 -12.01 -10.39 -13.25
CA ALA A 349 -11.93 -9.19 -14.07
C ALA A 349 -11.23 -9.47 -15.41
N GLU A 350 -10.14 -10.25 -15.41
CA GLU A 350 -9.42 -10.66 -16.62
C GLU A 350 -10.35 -11.42 -17.58
N GLU A 351 -11.11 -12.40 -17.09
CA GLU A 351 -12.01 -13.18 -17.95
C GLU A 351 -13.13 -12.32 -18.56
N MET A 352 -13.77 -11.48 -17.75
CA MET A 352 -14.79 -10.53 -18.24
C MET A 352 -14.22 -9.56 -19.29
N LEU A 353 -13.00 -9.07 -19.07
CA LEU A 353 -12.33 -8.14 -19.98
C LEU A 353 -11.87 -8.82 -21.27
N LYS A 354 -11.45 -10.09 -21.24
CA LYS A 354 -11.15 -10.86 -22.45
C LYS A 354 -12.38 -10.94 -23.36
N GLU A 355 -13.54 -11.22 -22.78
CA GLU A 355 -14.80 -11.24 -23.52
C GLU A 355 -15.16 -9.86 -24.08
N LEU A 356 -15.00 -8.80 -23.29
CA LEU A 356 -15.24 -7.43 -23.75
C LEU A 356 -14.28 -7.03 -24.88
N MET A 357 -13.00 -7.38 -24.81
CA MET A 357 -12.03 -7.05 -25.85
C MET A 357 -12.34 -7.69 -27.20
N VAL A 358 -13.02 -8.85 -27.23
CA VAL A 358 -13.49 -9.48 -28.47
C VAL A 358 -14.69 -8.71 -29.05
N ARG A 359 -15.55 -8.15 -28.20
CA ARG A 359 -16.81 -7.48 -28.59
C ARG A 359 -16.60 -6.00 -28.91
N ASP A 360 -15.82 -5.30 -28.10
CA ASP A 360 -15.57 -3.86 -28.14
C ASP A 360 -14.20 -3.55 -27.48
N ALA A 361 -13.15 -3.49 -28.31
CA ALA A 361 -11.77 -3.20 -27.89
C ALA A 361 -11.48 -1.69 -27.73
N ARG A 362 -12.41 -0.93 -27.15
CA ARG A 362 -12.21 0.49 -26.83
C ARG A 362 -11.08 0.70 -25.81
N SER A 363 -10.43 1.86 -25.86
CA SER A 363 -9.24 2.18 -25.04
C SER A 363 -9.45 1.96 -23.54
N SER A 364 -10.62 2.30 -22.99
CA SER A 364 -10.92 2.10 -21.56
C SER A 364 -10.96 0.64 -21.12
N VAL A 365 -11.39 -0.29 -21.99
CA VAL A 365 -11.38 -1.74 -21.70
C VAL A 365 -9.94 -2.24 -21.67
N ILE A 366 -9.12 -1.80 -22.63
CA ILE A 366 -7.71 -2.17 -22.73
C ILE A 366 -6.92 -1.59 -21.54
N GLU A 367 -7.21 -0.36 -21.13
CA GLU A 367 -6.63 0.26 -19.93
C GLU A 367 -6.91 -0.57 -18.68
N LEU A 368 -8.17 -0.95 -18.44
CA LEU A 368 -8.53 -1.74 -17.27
C LEU A 368 -7.86 -3.12 -17.29
N MET A 369 -7.75 -3.75 -18.48
CA MET A 369 -6.99 -4.99 -18.64
C MET A 369 -5.51 -4.78 -18.33
N ALA A 370 -4.89 -3.68 -18.76
CA ALA A 370 -3.49 -3.38 -18.45
C ALA A 370 -3.26 -3.28 -16.92
N ARG A 371 -4.17 -2.61 -16.19
CA ARG A 371 -4.15 -2.54 -14.72
C ARG A 371 -4.31 -3.92 -14.07
N VAL A 372 -5.23 -4.74 -14.56
CA VAL A 372 -5.42 -6.14 -14.11
C VAL A 372 -4.12 -6.94 -14.29
N GLN A 373 -3.49 -6.90 -15.46
CA GLN A 373 -2.25 -7.62 -15.72
C GLN A 373 -1.10 -7.13 -14.83
N ALA A 374 -1.01 -5.81 -14.56
CA ALA A 374 -0.03 -5.26 -13.64
C ALA A 374 -0.23 -5.78 -12.20
N ASN A 375 -1.47 -5.83 -11.71
CA ASN A 375 -1.80 -6.37 -10.38
C ASN A 375 -1.58 -7.89 -10.28
N LEU A 376 -1.67 -8.61 -11.41
CA LEU A 376 -1.29 -10.02 -11.51
C LEU A 376 0.23 -10.24 -11.62
N GLY A 377 1.04 -9.17 -11.65
CA GLY A 377 2.49 -9.24 -11.80
C GLY A 377 2.98 -9.54 -13.23
N ARG A 378 2.08 -9.54 -14.23
CA ARG A 378 2.40 -9.82 -15.64
C ARG A 378 2.80 -8.52 -16.35
N LEU A 379 3.91 -7.92 -15.90
CA LEU A 379 4.31 -6.56 -16.28
C LEU A 379 4.53 -6.38 -17.79
N GLN A 380 5.14 -7.36 -18.47
CA GLN A 380 5.35 -7.29 -19.92
C GLN A 380 4.02 -7.20 -20.68
N ARG A 381 3.04 -8.02 -20.28
CA ARG A 381 1.70 -8.00 -20.89
C ARG A 381 0.96 -6.70 -20.57
N ALA A 382 1.10 -6.22 -19.32
CA ALA A 382 0.53 -4.94 -18.91
C ALA A 382 1.07 -3.77 -19.75
N ARG A 383 2.39 -3.76 -20.02
CA ARG A 383 3.05 -2.77 -20.87
C ARG A 383 2.48 -2.76 -22.29
N GLU A 384 2.43 -3.93 -22.93
CA GLU A 384 1.89 -4.07 -24.30
C GLU A 384 0.45 -3.55 -24.41
N LEU A 385 -0.40 -3.92 -23.45
CA LEU A 385 -1.79 -3.45 -23.40
C LEU A 385 -1.86 -1.95 -23.17
N CYS A 386 -1.02 -1.40 -22.31
CA CYS A 386 -0.97 0.04 -22.05
C CYS A 386 -0.55 0.81 -23.31
N GLU A 387 0.48 0.35 -24.04
CA GLU A 387 0.91 0.92 -25.33
C GLU A 387 -0.20 0.81 -26.40
N GLN A 388 -0.97 -0.28 -26.39
CA GLN A 388 -2.15 -0.45 -27.26
C GLN A 388 -3.26 0.56 -26.90
N ALA A 389 -3.57 0.74 -25.61
CA ALA A 389 -4.54 1.73 -25.15
C ALA A 389 -4.14 3.16 -25.54
N ILE A 390 -2.85 3.51 -25.37
CA ILE A 390 -2.29 4.81 -25.79
C ILE A 390 -2.45 5.01 -27.30
N SER A 391 -2.26 3.96 -28.10
CA SER A 391 -2.44 4.05 -29.55
C SER A 391 -3.88 4.36 -29.95
N GLY A 392 -4.86 3.88 -29.16
CA GLY A 392 -6.28 4.16 -29.33
C GLY A 392 -6.74 5.52 -28.78
N ASP A 393 -6.04 6.08 -27.79
CA ASP A 393 -6.33 7.38 -27.20
C ASP A 393 -5.04 8.13 -26.82
N LYS A 394 -4.40 8.74 -27.81
CA LYS A 394 -3.07 9.37 -27.68
C LYS A 394 -3.05 10.62 -26.79
N LEU A 395 -4.20 11.23 -26.55
CA LEU A 395 -4.34 12.49 -25.79
C LEU A 395 -4.66 12.25 -24.31
N ASN A 396 -4.85 10.99 -23.89
CA ASN A 396 -5.10 10.66 -22.51
C ASN A 396 -3.78 10.61 -21.70
N ALA A 397 -3.52 11.67 -20.94
CA ALA A 397 -2.34 11.79 -20.10
C ALA A 397 -2.25 10.67 -19.04
N GLY A 398 -3.39 10.14 -18.58
CA GLY A 398 -3.43 9.09 -17.55
C GLY A 398 -2.89 7.75 -18.01
N LEU A 399 -3.04 7.42 -19.30
CA LEU A 399 -2.44 6.21 -19.87
C LEU A 399 -0.90 6.27 -19.85
N TYR A 400 -0.31 7.45 -20.06
CA TYR A 400 1.15 7.61 -19.95
C TYR A 400 1.63 7.53 -18.50
N VAL A 401 0.83 7.95 -17.52
CA VAL A 401 1.14 7.74 -16.10
C VAL A 401 1.06 6.26 -15.72
N LEU A 402 0.05 5.53 -16.23
CA LEU A 402 -0.03 4.09 -16.06
C LEU A 402 1.18 3.37 -16.67
N LEU A 403 1.56 3.74 -17.91
CA LEU A 403 2.73 3.19 -18.58
C LEU A 403 4.01 3.47 -17.78
N ALA A 404 4.21 4.71 -17.32
CA ALA A 404 5.35 5.07 -16.49
C ALA A 404 5.41 4.24 -15.20
N THR A 405 4.26 3.99 -14.58
CA THR A 405 4.19 3.17 -13.37
C THR A 405 4.56 1.72 -13.65
N ILE A 406 4.09 1.14 -14.77
CA ILE A 406 4.48 -0.22 -15.19
C ILE A 406 5.99 -0.27 -15.48
N LEU A 407 6.53 0.72 -16.19
CA LEU A 407 7.96 0.81 -16.53
C LEU A 407 8.83 0.98 -15.28
N GLN A 408 8.36 1.72 -14.28
CA GLN A 408 9.01 1.81 -12.98
C GLN A 408 9.13 0.43 -12.33
N GLU A 409 8.04 -0.35 -12.32
CA GLU A 409 8.05 -1.70 -11.73
C GLU A 409 8.96 -2.66 -12.51
N MET A 410 9.20 -2.40 -13.80
CA MET A 410 10.14 -3.13 -14.64
C MET A 410 11.60 -2.63 -14.55
N ASP A 411 11.87 -1.59 -13.75
CA ASP A 411 13.18 -0.92 -13.64
C ASP A 411 13.71 -0.33 -14.96
N LEU A 412 12.80 0.17 -15.82
CA LEU A 412 13.12 0.78 -17.12
C LEU A 412 13.09 2.31 -17.04
N ALA A 413 14.06 2.88 -16.31
CA ALA A 413 14.09 4.29 -15.93
C ALA A 413 14.04 5.29 -17.11
N GLU A 414 14.73 5.01 -18.22
CA GLU A 414 14.75 5.91 -19.39
C GLU A 414 13.38 5.98 -20.09
N GLU A 415 12.72 4.83 -20.23
CA GLU A 415 11.40 4.75 -20.82
C GLU A 415 10.33 5.36 -19.90
N GLU A 416 10.46 5.14 -18.58
CA GLU A 416 9.62 5.78 -17.56
C GLU A 416 9.68 7.31 -17.67
N ASP A 417 10.89 7.90 -17.74
CA ASP A 417 11.04 9.35 -17.87
C ASP A 417 10.40 9.87 -19.16
N LEU A 418 10.53 9.14 -20.28
CA LEU A 418 9.91 9.50 -21.55
C LEU A 418 8.38 9.47 -21.47
N ALA A 419 7.80 8.44 -20.85
CA ALA A 419 6.36 8.35 -20.64
C ALA A 419 5.85 9.51 -19.76
N LEU A 420 6.56 9.83 -18.68
CA LEU A 420 6.18 10.94 -17.80
C LEU A 420 6.33 12.31 -18.46
N LYS A 421 7.36 12.51 -19.32
CA LYS A 421 7.48 13.72 -20.15
C LYS A 421 6.28 13.88 -21.08
N ARG A 422 5.79 12.79 -21.69
CA ARG A 422 4.60 12.83 -22.54
C ARG A 422 3.34 13.15 -21.73
N ALA A 423 3.18 12.54 -20.55
CA ALA A 423 2.07 12.87 -19.65
C ALA A 423 2.03 14.38 -19.32
N LEU A 424 3.17 14.95 -18.92
CA LEU A 424 3.30 16.37 -18.58
C LEU A 424 3.24 17.33 -19.77
N TYR A 425 3.48 16.82 -20.99
CA TYR A 425 3.26 17.59 -22.21
C TYR A 425 1.76 17.73 -22.52
N LEU A 426 0.98 16.68 -22.26
CA LEU A 426 -0.47 16.67 -22.46
C LEU A 426 -1.21 17.42 -21.35
N ASP A 427 -0.76 17.26 -20.10
CA ASP A 427 -1.31 17.95 -18.93
C ASP A 427 -0.17 18.39 -18.01
N HIS A 428 0.16 19.68 -18.06
CA HIS A 428 1.24 20.26 -17.28
C HIS A 428 0.97 20.25 -15.77
N ASP A 429 -0.30 20.33 -15.36
CA ASP A 429 -0.68 20.41 -13.95
C ASP A 429 -0.90 18.99 -13.36
N LEU A 430 -0.53 17.92 -14.08
CA LEU A 430 -0.80 16.56 -13.67
C LEU A 430 0.05 16.12 -12.45
N ILE A 431 -0.54 16.25 -11.27
CA ILE A 431 0.09 16.03 -9.95
C ILE A 431 0.79 14.66 -9.88
N VAL A 432 0.14 13.59 -10.32
CA VAL A 432 0.68 12.22 -10.27
C VAL A 432 1.92 12.05 -11.14
N ALA A 433 2.01 12.74 -12.29
CA ALA A 433 3.17 12.67 -13.17
C ALA A 433 4.35 13.46 -12.59
N HIS A 434 4.10 14.63 -11.99
CA HIS A 434 5.11 15.36 -11.24
C HIS A 434 5.65 14.55 -10.06
N PHE A 435 4.78 13.92 -9.27
CA PHE A 435 5.21 13.06 -8.16
C PHE A 435 6.06 11.88 -8.63
N ALA A 436 5.63 11.18 -9.69
CA ALA A 436 6.39 10.07 -10.26
C ALA A 436 7.77 10.51 -10.77
N ARG A 437 7.87 11.62 -11.51
CA ARG A 437 9.18 12.16 -11.96
C ARG A 437 10.06 12.61 -10.81
N GLY A 438 9.48 13.19 -9.77
CA GLY A 438 10.20 13.53 -8.55
C GLY A 438 10.85 12.31 -7.90
N ASN A 439 10.10 11.20 -7.80
CA ASN A 439 10.61 9.93 -7.28
C ASN A 439 11.67 9.30 -8.20
N LEU A 440 11.49 9.35 -9.53
CA LEU A 440 12.49 8.88 -10.49
C LEU A 440 13.79 9.69 -10.38
N ALA A 441 13.70 11.01 -10.27
CA ALA A 441 14.84 11.88 -10.05
C ALA A 441 15.57 11.54 -8.73
N LEU A 442 14.84 11.19 -7.67
CA LEU A 442 15.46 10.69 -6.43
C LEU A 442 16.24 9.38 -6.66
N ARG A 443 15.66 8.40 -7.38
CA ARG A 443 16.37 7.15 -7.72
C ARG A 443 17.64 7.42 -8.52
N ARG A 444 17.63 8.44 -9.38
CA ARG A 444 18.80 8.89 -10.15
C ARG A 444 19.74 9.82 -9.39
N THR A 445 19.51 10.05 -8.09
CA THR A 445 20.26 11.00 -7.25
C THR A 445 20.22 12.47 -7.72
N ALA A 446 19.31 12.81 -8.64
CA ALA A 446 19.10 14.13 -9.22
C ALA A 446 18.25 15.03 -8.31
N ARG A 447 18.79 15.39 -7.13
CA ARG A 447 18.07 16.10 -6.05
C ARG A 447 17.34 17.38 -6.48
N ARG A 448 18.03 18.25 -7.23
CA ARG A 448 17.46 19.53 -7.68
C ARG A 448 16.27 19.34 -8.63
N GLU A 449 16.31 18.28 -9.43
CA GLU A 449 15.20 17.92 -10.33
C GLU A 449 14.03 17.35 -9.54
N ALA A 450 14.32 16.49 -8.56
CA ALA A 450 13.31 15.96 -7.65
C ALA A 450 12.55 17.08 -6.92
N ASP A 451 13.29 18.02 -6.31
CA ASP A 451 12.71 19.18 -5.61
C ASP A 451 11.83 20.05 -6.50
N ARG A 452 12.24 20.24 -7.74
CA ARG A 452 11.46 20.99 -8.72
C ARG A 452 10.13 20.30 -9.00
N HIS A 453 10.15 19.01 -9.30
CA HIS A 453 8.93 18.27 -9.59
C HIS A 453 7.99 18.17 -8.38
N PHE A 454 8.53 17.92 -7.19
CA PHE A 454 7.77 17.94 -5.94
C PHE A 454 7.18 19.32 -5.64
N GLY A 455 7.95 20.40 -5.84
CA GLY A 455 7.48 21.77 -5.69
C GLY A 455 6.31 22.10 -6.62
N TYR A 456 6.38 21.69 -7.89
CA TYR A 456 5.26 21.84 -8.82
C TYR A 456 4.02 21.05 -8.37
N ALA A 457 4.19 19.79 -7.97
CA ALA A 457 3.05 19.00 -7.47
C ALA A 457 2.39 19.66 -6.25
N LEU A 458 3.18 20.20 -5.31
CA LEU A 458 2.66 20.92 -4.15
C LEU A 458 1.92 22.20 -4.56
N LEU A 459 2.46 22.98 -5.50
CA LEU A 459 1.84 24.19 -6.03
C LEU A 459 0.46 23.91 -6.65
N VAL A 460 0.33 22.85 -7.45
CA VAL A 460 -0.97 22.48 -8.03
C VAL A 460 -1.91 21.99 -6.92
N LEU A 461 -1.41 21.19 -5.98
CA LEU A 461 -2.20 20.70 -4.85
C LEU A 461 -2.75 21.83 -3.97
N GLU A 462 -2.07 22.98 -3.83
CA GLU A 462 -2.60 24.15 -3.08
C GLU A 462 -3.99 24.62 -3.55
N ARG A 463 -4.35 24.34 -4.81
CA ARG A 463 -5.65 24.69 -5.37
C ARG A 463 -6.77 23.71 -4.97
N MET A 464 -6.44 22.60 -4.32
CA MET A 464 -7.38 21.55 -3.89
C MET A 464 -7.64 21.60 -2.38
N GLY A 465 -8.88 21.34 -1.96
CA GLY A 465 -9.21 21.05 -0.57
C GLY A 465 -8.45 19.83 -0.04
N ARG A 466 -8.22 19.73 1.27
CA ARG A 466 -7.43 18.61 1.83
C ARG A 466 -8.05 17.23 1.57
N ASP A 467 -9.37 17.17 1.53
CA ASP A 467 -10.12 15.91 1.37
C ASP A 467 -10.46 15.59 -0.09
N ASP A 468 -10.13 16.50 -1.02
CA ASP A 468 -10.35 16.27 -2.45
C ASP A 468 -9.49 15.11 -2.94
N VAL A 469 -10.08 14.19 -3.69
CA VAL A 469 -9.35 13.07 -4.30
C VAL A 469 -8.52 13.57 -5.47
N VAL A 470 -7.23 13.25 -5.48
CA VAL A 470 -6.33 13.57 -6.59
C VAL A 470 -6.70 12.70 -7.80
N PRO A 471 -6.95 13.28 -8.99
CA PRO A 471 -7.27 12.49 -10.18
C PRO A 471 -6.21 11.43 -10.48
N LEU A 472 -6.65 10.29 -11.05
CA LEU A 472 -5.81 9.12 -11.37
C LEU A 472 -5.12 8.46 -10.17
N THR A 473 -5.47 8.85 -8.96
CA THR A 473 -5.13 8.11 -7.75
C THR A 473 -6.31 7.25 -7.36
N GLU A 474 -6.06 6.02 -6.90
CA GLU A 474 -7.10 5.09 -6.44
C GLU A 474 -7.65 5.53 -5.06
N GLY A 475 -8.10 6.80 -4.96
CA GLY A 475 -8.68 7.41 -3.77
C GLY A 475 -7.74 8.27 -2.91
N ILE A 476 -6.51 8.58 -3.36
CA ILE A 476 -5.56 9.35 -2.55
C ILE A 476 -6.02 10.82 -2.49
N THR A 477 -6.21 11.34 -1.28
CA THR A 477 -6.61 12.74 -1.07
C THR A 477 -5.45 13.71 -1.31
N ALA A 478 -5.75 14.96 -1.62
CA ALA A 478 -4.75 16.01 -1.82
C ALA A 478 -3.93 16.25 -0.54
N GLY A 479 -4.56 16.19 0.64
CA GLY A 479 -3.85 16.20 1.93
C GLY A 479 -2.81 15.09 1.99
N ARG A 480 -3.22 13.85 1.70
CA ARG A 480 -2.33 12.69 1.72
C ARG A 480 -1.22 12.78 0.67
N MET A 481 -1.52 13.31 -0.50
CA MET A 481 -0.54 13.48 -1.57
C MET A 481 0.54 14.51 -1.20
N ARG A 482 0.16 15.67 -0.62
CA ARG A 482 1.10 16.66 -0.09
C ARG A 482 2.03 16.04 0.93
N GLU A 483 1.50 15.17 1.76
CA GLU A 483 2.25 14.47 2.79
C GLU A 483 3.25 13.47 2.23
N MET A 484 2.86 12.67 1.24
CA MET A 484 3.77 11.76 0.53
C MET A 484 4.92 12.53 -0.11
N ILE A 485 4.62 13.66 -0.77
CA ILE A 485 5.63 14.56 -1.34
C ILE A 485 6.53 15.12 -0.24
N THR A 486 5.96 15.63 0.84
CA THR A 486 6.72 16.22 1.95
C THR A 486 7.64 15.18 2.58
N THR A 487 7.18 13.95 2.82
CA THR A 487 8.03 12.87 3.33
C THR A 487 9.17 12.52 2.37
N ALA A 488 8.89 12.47 1.06
CA ALA A 488 9.94 12.30 0.06
C ALA A 488 10.95 13.47 0.08
N MET A 489 10.50 14.68 0.46
CA MET A 489 11.32 15.89 0.64
C MET A 489 12.08 15.97 1.96
N THR A 490 11.51 15.46 3.06
CA THR A 490 12.04 15.61 4.43
C THR A 490 12.78 14.39 4.96
N GLY A 491 12.79 13.25 4.26
CA GLY A 491 13.76 12.16 4.49
C GLY A 491 15.23 12.55 4.27
N ARG A 492 15.56 13.83 4.45
CA ARG A 492 16.73 14.56 3.97
C ARG A 492 17.38 15.48 5.02
N THR A 493 16.85 15.64 6.23
CA THR A 493 17.40 16.59 7.23
C THR A 493 17.97 15.88 8.47
N ALA A 494 19.18 15.34 8.33
CA ALA A 494 20.21 15.24 9.38
C ALA A 494 21.53 14.79 8.72
N VAL A 495 22.35 15.77 8.34
CA VAL A 495 23.81 15.61 8.26
C VAL A 495 24.39 16.31 9.48
#